data_AF-A0A196MC03-F1
#
_entry.id   AF-A0A196MC03-F1
#
_cell.length_a   1.000
_cell.length_b   1.000
_cell.length_c   1.000
_cell.angle_alpha   90.00
_cell.angle_beta   90.00
_cell.angle_gamma   90.00
#
_symmetry.space_group_name_H-M   'P 1'
#
loop_
_entity.id
_entity.type
_entity.pdbx_description
1 polymer ?
#
loop_
_entity_poly.entity_id
_entity_poly.type
_entity_poly.pdbx_seq_one_letter_code
_entity_poly.pdbx_strand_id
1 'polypeptide(L)' 'MRNALIVFLVAMLIWFGVTIVRLENYRYAASLGMCDQYIGLSLHRRDACLNGKETRTNWVYNLLYGLRLI' A
#
# COMPACT_ATOMS: atom_id res chain seq x y z
N MET A 1 -20.63 -21.07 -14.60
CA MET A 1 -19.21 -21.25 -14.17
C MET A 1 -18.29 -20.17 -14.71
N ARG A 2 -18.29 -19.89 -16.02
CA ARG A 2 -17.43 -18.86 -16.64
C ARG A 2 -17.54 -17.47 -16.01
N ASN A 3 -18.76 -16.96 -15.82
CA ASN A 3 -18.97 -15.61 -15.27
C ASN A 3 -18.54 -15.51 -13.80
N ALA A 4 -18.76 -16.56 -13.00
CA ALA A 4 -18.31 -16.61 -11.60
C ALA A 4 -16.78 -16.56 -11.50
N LEU A 5 -16.09 -17.28 -12.38
CA LEU A 5 -14.62 -17.26 -12.44
C LEU A 5 -14.09 -15.88 -12.85
N ILE A 6 -14.73 -15.21 -13.81
CA ILE A 6 -14.38 -13.84 -14.20
C ILE A 6 -14.55 -12.88 -13.02
N VAL A 7 -15.68 -12.94 -12.31
CA VAL A 7 -15.94 -12.09 -11.14
C VAL A 7 -14.89 -12.32 -10.04
N PHE A 8 -14.55 -13.58 -9.77
CA PHE A 8 -13.53 -13.91 -8.79
C PHE A 8 -12.15 -13.35 -9.16
N LEU A 9 -11.73 -13.50 -10.43
CA LEU A 9 -10.45 -12.95 -10.90
C LEU A 9 -10.42 -11.43 -10.82
N VAL A 10 -11.51 -10.75 -11.19
CA VAL A 10 -11.62 -9.29 -11.06
C VAL A 10 -11.50 -8.87 -9.61
N ALA A 11 -12.16 -9.57 -8.68
CA ALA A 11 -12.05 -9.30 -7.25
C ALA A 11 -10.60 -9.48 -6.74
N MET A 12 -9.89 -10.53 -7.18
CA MET A 12 -8.47 -10.71 -6.85
C MET A 12 -7.61 -9.57 -7.40
N LEU A 13 -7.83 -9.12 -8.64
CA LEU A 13 -7.08 -8.01 -9.23
C LEU A 13 -7.28 -6.70 -8.45
N ILE A 14 -8.53 -6.41 -8.06
CA ILE A 14 -8.84 -5.25 -7.22
C ILE A 14 -8.13 -5.37 -5.86
N TRP A 15 -8.19 -6.54 -5.23
CA TRP A 15 -7.51 -6.80 -3.97
C TRP A 15 -5.99 -6.60 -4.06
N PHE A 16 -5.35 -7.11 -5.12
CA PHE A 16 -3.94 -6.89 -5.36
C PHE A 16 -3.61 -5.42 -5.56
N GLY A 17 -4.39 -4.69 -6.37
CA GLY A 17 -4.21 -3.26 -6.57
C GLY A 17 -4.27 -2.46 -5.28
N VAL A 18 -5.29 -2.71 -4.44
CA VAL A 18 -5.42 -2.07 -3.12
C VAL A 18 -4.24 -2.39 -2.22
N THR A 19 -3.77 -3.65 -2.23
CA THR A 19 -2.63 -4.08 -1.42
C THR A 19 -1.33 -3.38 -1.85
N ILE A 20 -1.08 -3.25 -3.14
CA ILE A 20 0.10 -2.54 -3.69
C ILE A 20 0.07 -1.08 -3.26
N VAL A 21 -1.07 -0.41 -3.43
CA VAL A 21 -1.22 1.01 -3.05
C VAL A 21 -0.95 1.23 -1.57
N ARG A 22 -1.47 0.35 -0.70
CA ARG A 22 -1.21 0.40 0.75
C ARG A 22 0.27 0.21 1.08
N LEU A 23 0.92 -0.76 0.42
CA LEU A 23 2.34 -1.05 0.65
C LEU A 23 3.24 0.11 0.22
N GLU A 24 2.95 0.72 -0.93
CA GLU A 24 3.73 1.88 -1.41
C GLU A 24 3.55 3.10 -0.50
N ASN A 25 2.34 3.36 0.00
CA ASN A 25 2.14 4.40 1.02
C ASN A 25 2.95 4.13 2.30
N TYR A 26 2.97 2.89 2.78
CA TYR A 26 3.77 2.50 3.95
C TYR A 26 5.27 2.76 3.69
N ARG A 27 5.79 2.31 2.54
CA ARG A 27 7.21 2.45 2.19
C ARG A 27 7.61 3.91 2.01
N TYR A 28 6.76 4.69 1.35
CA TYR A 28 7.01 6.10 1.13
C TYR A 28 6.92 6.92 2.44
N ALA A 29 5.95 6.61 3.30
CA ALA A 29 5.88 7.20 4.64
C ALA A 29 7.12 6.86 5.48
N ALA A 30 7.63 5.63 5.34
CA ALA A 30 8.86 5.20 6.00
C ALA A 30 10.10 5.91 5.42
N SER A 31 10.20 6.10 4.10
CA SER A 31 11.33 6.80 3.48
C SER A 31 11.36 8.28 3.80
N LEU A 32 10.20 8.90 4.05
CA LEU A 32 10.09 10.28 4.50
C LEU A 32 10.30 10.45 6.02
N GLY A 33 10.50 9.37 6.77
CA GLY A 33 10.70 9.42 8.22
C GLY A 33 9.46 9.87 9.01
N MET A 34 8.24 9.75 8.44
CA MET A 34 7.00 10.28 9.04
C MET A 34 6.63 9.67 10.42
N CYS A 35 7.23 8.53 10.79
CA CYS A 35 6.96 7.80 12.03
C CYS A 35 8.25 7.47 12.80
N ASP A 36 9.33 8.23 12.57
CA ASP A 36 10.65 7.93 13.14
C ASP A 36 10.72 8.15 14.65
N GLN A 37 9.80 8.94 15.20
CA GLN A 37 9.57 9.10 16.65
C GLN A 37 9.30 7.79 17.39
N TYR A 38 8.99 6.69 16.68
CA TYR A 38 8.77 5.37 17.27
C TYR A 38 9.95 4.40 17.07
N ILE A 39 11.02 4.81 16.36
CA ILE A 39 12.25 4.03 16.20
C ILE A 39 12.90 3.82 17.58
N GLY A 40 13.24 2.59 17.91
CA GLY A 40 13.84 2.21 19.20
C GLY A 40 12.87 2.19 20.39
N LEU A 41 11.65 2.69 20.24
CA LEU A 41 10.63 2.74 21.29
C LEU A 41 9.62 1.60 21.17
N SER A 42 8.99 1.43 20.01
CA SER A 42 8.11 0.28 19.76
C SER A 42 7.85 0.08 18.27
N LEU A 43 8.15 -1.13 17.80
CA LEU A 43 7.86 -1.55 16.43
C LEU A 43 6.35 -1.51 16.14
N HIS A 44 5.53 -1.96 17.09
CA HIS A 44 4.08 -1.99 16.91
C HIS A 44 3.45 -0.60 16.69
N ARG A 45 3.88 0.43 17.45
CA ARG A 45 3.36 1.80 17.24
C ARG A 45 3.89 2.41 15.95
N ARG A 46 5.13 2.08 15.57
CA ARG A 46 5.70 2.49 14.29
C ARG A 46 4.88 1.93 13.13
N ASP A 47 4.58 0.63 13.16
CA ASP A 47 3.79 -0.02 12.12
C ASP A 47 2.35 0.49 12.08
N ALA A 48 1.72 0.71 13.24
CA ALA A 48 0.39 1.30 13.31
C ALA A 48 0.38 2.73 12.73
N CYS A 49 1.40 3.53 13.01
CA CYS A 49 1.57 4.87 12.46
C CYS A 49 1.72 4.82 10.93
N LEU A 50 2.64 4.01 10.41
CA LEU A 50 2.94 3.91 8.98
C LEU A 50 1.75 3.37 8.18
N ASN A 51 1.01 2.40 8.72
CA ASN A 51 -0.20 1.87 8.09
C ASN A 51 -1.34 2.90 7.98
N GLY A 52 -1.33 3.93 8.82
CA GLY A 52 -2.33 5.01 8.81
C GLY A 52 -1.92 6.24 7.98
N LYS A 53 -0.75 6.25 7.35
CA LYS A 53 -0.29 7.38 6.55
C LYS A 53 -0.77 7.24 5.10
N GLU A 54 -1.45 8.28 4.63
CA GLU A 54 -1.74 8.48 3.22
C GLU A 54 -0.75 9.49 2.64
N THR A 55 0.26 8.98 1.94
CA THR A 55 1.24 9.82 1.26
C THR A 55 0.75 10.10 -0.16
N ARG A 56 -0.02 11.19 -0.29
CA ARG A 56 -0.66 11.62 -1.53
C ARG A 56 0.25 11.49 -2.76
N THR A 57 -0.33 10.99 -3.86
CA THR A 57 -0.45 11.81 -5.10
C THR A 57 -1.49 11.24 -6.07
N ASN A 58 -1.57 9.93 -6.25
CA ASN A 58 -2.64 9.26 -7.00
C ASN A 58 -2.53 7.74 -6.77
N TRP A 59 -3.63 7.02 -6.55
CA TRP A 59 -3.58 5.56 -6.41
C TRP A 59 -3.03 4.90 -7.69
N VAL A 60 -3.29 5.52 -8.86
CA VAL A 60 -2.73 5.10 -10.14
C VAL A 60 -1.21 5.21 -10.15
N TYR A 61 -0.65 6.28 -9.58
CA TYR A 61 0.80 6.46 -9.50
C TYR A 61 1.43 5.39 -8.61
N ASN A 62 0.86 5.15 -7.43
CA ASN A 62 1.33 4.09 -6.52
C ASN A 62 1.27 2.71 -7.18
N LEU A 63 0.23 2.45 -7.97
CA LEU A 63 0.07 1.18 -8.66
C LEU A 63 1.08 1.03 -9.81
N LEU A 64 1.27 2.06 -10.63
CA LEU A 64 2.25 2.04 -11.72
C LEU A 64 3.69 1.95 -11.20
N TYR A 65 4.02 2.71 -10.15
CA TYR A 65 5.33 2.67 -9.50
C TYR A 65 5.58 1.32 -8.80
N GLY A 66 4.59 0.80 -8.06
CA GLY A 66 4.68 -0.51 -7.42
C GLY A 66 4.83 -1.67 -8.43
N LEU A 67 4.23 -1.53 -9.61
CA LEU A 67 4.40 -2.46 -10.75
C LEU A 67 5.67 -2.19 -11.58
N ARG A 68 6.47 -1.16 -11.23
CA ARG A 68 7.68 -0.74 -11.96
C ARG A 68 7.44 -0.41 -13.43
N LEU A 69 6.28 0.17 -13.72
CA LEU A 69 5.91 0.65 -15.06
C LEU A 69 6.36 2.10 -15.30
N ILE A 70 6.68 2.82 -14.23
CA ILE A 70 7.31 4.15 -14.14
C ILE A 70 8.31 4.13 -12.99
#